data_AF-A0A355DXQ1-F1
#
_entry.id   AF-A0A355DXQ1-F1
#
_cell.length_a   1.000
_cell.length_b   1.000
_cell.length_c   1.000
_cell.angle_alpha   90.00
_cell.angle_beta   90.00
_cell.angle_gamma   90.00
#
_symmetry.space_group_name_H-M   'P 1'
#
loop_
_entity.id
_entity.type
_entity.pdbx_description
1 polymer ?
#
loop_
_entity_poly.entity_id
_entity_poly.type
_entity_poly.pdbx_seq_one_letter_code
_entity_poly.pdbx_strand_id
1 'polypeptide(L)'
;MAIFAAIAVLAVLIVVHELGHFMAARLQGIYANRFSLGFGPVIWKYQGPETEYAIRAFPLGGFVGFPDDDPDSDIPPNDPNLLRNRPILDRAIVISAGVIANLVFAYFLLVAQVGTVGITDFNFQPGVRVPEIALKSSSVAQQAGIKAGDIVLAVDGETLGANREAIKSLMKAIQDSPNKPLQLTIQRDQKALSLKVIPEQGEDGKGKIGVQLAPNGEVVRKRAKNLWEMFSNGAQEYQRIAILTAQGFGQLISNFSETAEQVSGPVAIVAIGADIARSDAGNLFQFAALISINLAIINILPLPALDGGQLAFLAIEGIRGKPIPTEVQQNIMQTGLVLLLGLGIFLILRDTANLVPSSWVENLFQ
;
A
#
# COMPACT_ATOMS: atom_id res chain seq x y z
N MET A 1 15.67 8.76 -15.88
CA MET A 1 15.27 9.65 -14.76
C MET A 1 14.19 9.04 -13.88
N ALA A 2 13.04 8.59 -14.41
CA ALA A 2 11.94 8.06 -13.60
C ALA A 2 12.29 6.84 -12.71
N ILE A 3 13.11 5.90 -13.21
CA ILE A 3 13.60 4.76 -12.41
C ILE A 3 14.42 5.24 -11.20
N PHE A 4 15.29 6.24 -11.39
CA PHE A 4 16.06 6.82 -10.29
C PHE A 4 15.16 7.52 -9.26
N ALA A 5 14.06 8.15 -9.70
CA ALA A 5 13.09 8.74 -8.78
C ALA A 5 12.39 7.66 -7.93
N ALA A 6 11.98 6.53 -8.54
CA ALA A 6 11.40 5.41 -7.81
C ALA A 6 12.39 4.79 -6.81
N ILE A 7 13.64 4.58 -7.21
CA ILE A 7 14.71 4.08 -6.32
C ILE A 7 14.97 5.08 -5.19
N ALA A 8 14.99 6.38 -5.48
CA ALA A 8 15.18 7.42 -4.47
C ALA A 8 14.05 7.42 -3.43
N VAL A 9 12.80 7.23 -3.85
CA VAL A 9 11.66 7.07 -2.93
C VAL A 9 11.90 5.88 -1.99
N LEU A 10 12.26 4.70 -2.54
CA LEU A 10 12.54 3.52 -1.72
C LEU A 10 13.70 3.75 -0.75
N ALA A 11 14.80 4.36 -1.21
CA ALA A 11 15.94 4.68 -0.37
C ALA A 11 15.57 5.62 0.78
N VAL A 12 14.74 6.64 0.53
CA VAL A 12 14.24 7.54 1.58
C VAL A 12 13.40 6.79 2.60
N LEU A 13 12.49 5.91 2.16
CA LEU A 13 11.67 5.11 3.07
C LEU A 13 12.49 4.21 3.99
N ILE A 14 13.54 3.59 3.45
CA ILE A 14 14.49 2.80 4.22
C ILE A 14 15.23 3.69 5.23
N VAL A 15 15.77 4.84 4.80
CA VAL A 15 16.48 5.76 5.70
C VAL A 15 15.57 6.21 6.85
N VAL A 16 14.32 6.53 6.57
CA VAL A 16 13.34 6.93 7.60
C VAL A 16 13.10 5.80 8.60
N HIS A 17 12.99 4.56 8.12
CA HIS A 17 12.84 3.37 8.96
C HIS A 17 14.05 3.20 9.91
N GLU A 18 15.26 3.14 9.34
CA GLU A 18 16.49 2.99 10.12
C GLU A 18 16.70 4.16 11.10
N LEU A 19 16.36 5.37 10.66
CA LEU A 19 16.42 6.57 11.49
C LEU A 19 15.49 6.45 12.71
N GLY A 20 14.34 5.78 12.58
CA GLY A 20 13.44 5.47 13.69
C GLY A 20 14.15 4.70 14.80
N HIS A 21 14.75 3.55 14.47
CA HIS A 21 15.53 2.75 15.42
C HIS A 21 16.70 3.53 16.00
N PHE A 22 17.46 4.20 15.14
CA PHE A 22 18.64 4.97 15.55
C PHE A 22 18.27 6.07 16.54
N MET A 23 17.26 6.90 16.22
CA MET A 23 16.81 7.98 17.10
C MET A 23 16.27 7.43 18.42
N ALA A 24 15.46 6.38 18.40
CA ALA A 24 14.93 5.77 19.62
C ALA A 24 16.04 5.19 20.52
N ALA A 25 17.08 4.61 19.93
CA ALA A 25 18.23 4.13 20.69
C ALA A 25 19.00 5.31 21.31
N ARG A 26 19.36 6.32 20.53
CA ARG A 26 20.13 7.50 20.98
C ARG A 26 19.40 8.28 22.07
N LEU A 27 18.08 8.47 21.94
CA LEU A 27 17.27 9.18 22.93
C LEU A 27 17.18 8.44 24.26
N GLN A 28 17.35 7.11 24.26
CA GLN A 28 17.40 6.27 25.45
C GLN A 28 18.84 6.03 25.94
N GLY A 29 19.84 6.71 25.34
CA GLY A 29 21.26 6.52 25.67
C GLY A 29 21.78 5.12 25.37
N ILE A 30 21.16 4.41 24.42
CA ILE A 30 21.61 3.10 23.94
C ILE A 30 22.64 3.30 22.83
N TYR A 31 23.70 2.49 22.85
CA TYR A 31 24.73 2.56 21.81
C TYR A 31 24.18 2.10 20.45
N ALA A 32 24.43 2.90 19.41
CA ALA A 32 24.17 2.56 18.02
C ALA A 32 25.42 2.90 17.21
N ASN A 33 26.27 1.90 16.97
CA ASN A 33 27.62 2.10 16.47
C ASN A 33 27.72 2.08 14.94
N ARG A 34 26.69 1.61 14.23
CA ARG A 34 26.66 1.62 12.76
C ARG A 34 25.29 2.08 12.26
N PHE A 35 25.30 2.93 11.24
CA PHE A 35 24.12 3.33 10.48
C PHE A 35 24.45 3.15 9.00
N SER A 36 23.92 2.10 8.38
CA SER A 36 24.26 1.72 7.01
C SER A 36 23.05 1.82 6.10
N LEU A 37 23.22 2.50 4.96
CA LEU A 37 22.26 2.49 3.87
C LEU A 37 22.71 1.52 2.78
N GLY A 38 21.87 0.53 2.51
CA GLY A 38 22.04 -0.48 1.48
C GLY A 38 22.68 -1.79 1.96
N PHE A 39 22.93 -2.68 1.00
CA PHE A 39 23.62 -3.96 1.16
C PHE A 39 24.85 -4.07 0.24
N GLY A 40 25.69 -5.06 0.49
CA GLY A 40 26.87 -5.36 -0.33
C GLY A 40 28.11 -4.54 0.06
N PRO A 41 29.08 -4.36 -0.87
CA PRO A 41 30.33 -3.66 -0.57
C PRO A 41 30.07 -2.18 -0.24
N VAL A 42 30.88 -1.66 0.68
CA VAL A 42 30.85 -0.26 1.10
C VAL A 42 31.42 0.60 -0.02
N ILE A 43 30.62 1.55 -0.52
CA ILE A 43 31.06 2.55 -1.50
C ILE A 43 31.69 3.73 -0.77
N TRP A 44 31.07 4.13 0.33
CA TRP A 44 31.50 5.26 1.13
C TRP A 44 31.25 5.00 2.61
N LYS A 45 32.18 5.44 3.46
CA LYS A 45 32.06 5.37 4.92
C LYS A 45 32.60 6.63 5.58
N TYR A 46 32.02 6.97 6.71
CA TYR A 46 32.43 8.07 7.55
C TYR A 46 32.31 7.65 9.02
N GLN A 47 33.44 7.67 9.73
CA GLN A 47 33.48 7.39 11.17
C GLN A 47 33.13 8.66 11.95
N GLY A 48 31.94 8.69 12.55
CA GLY A 48 31.57 9.72 13.52
C GLY A 48 32.16 9.42 14.92
N PRO A 49 31.83 10.26 15.92
CA PRO A 49 32.33 10.09 17.28
C PRO A 49 31.94 8.75 17.92
N GLU A 50 30.69 8.32 17.68
CA GLU A 50 30.11 7.11 18.28
C GLU A 50 29.48 6.17 17.24
N THR A 51 29.32 6.62 15.99
CA THR A 51 28.59 5.89 14.94
C THR A 51 29.35 5.95 13.62
N GLU A 52 29.56 4.78 13.00
CA GLU A 52 30.00 4.66 11.61
C GLU A 52 28.80 4.82 10.68
N TYR A 53 28.88 5.77 9.75
CA TYR A 53 27.89 5.96 8.69
C TYR A 53 28.42 5.37 7.39
N ALA A 54 27.65 4.48 6.75
CA ALA A 54 28.07 3.81 5.52
C ALA A 54 27.00 3.85 4.43
N ILE A 55 27.44 3.99 3.18
CA ILE A 55 26.62 3.83 1.97
C ILE A 55 27.18 2.64 1.20
N ARG A 56 26.31 1.68 0.88
CA ARG A 56 26.65 0.43 0.19
C ARG A 56 26.06 0.38 -1.22
N ALA A 57 26.56 -0.56 -2.03
CA ALA A 57 26.26 -0.63 -3.46
C ALA A 57 24.78 -0.84 -3.81
N PHE A 58 24.03 -1.57 -3.00
CA PHE A 58 22.63 -1.89 -3.30
C PHE A 58 21.71 -1.11 -2.37
N PRO A 59 20.97 -0.06 -2.82
CA PRO A 59 20.14 0.80 -1.97
C PRO A 59 18.80 0.18 -1.57
N LEU A 60 18.72 -1.16 -1.52
CA LEU A 60 17.49 -1.95 -1.30
C LEU A 60 17.41 -2.50 0.13
N GLY A 61 17.86 -1.72 1.11
CA GLY A 61 17.73 -1.99 2.54
C GLY A 61 18.67 -1.13 3.36
N GLY A 62 18.74 -1.38 4.65
CA GLY A 62 19.59 -0.67 5.59
C GLY A 62 19.67 -1.45 6.88
N PHE A 63 20.52 -1.00 7.80
CA PHE A 63 20.48 -1.49 9.17
C PHE A 63 21.12 -0.49 10.13
N VAL A 64 20.61 -0.51 11.37
CA VAL A 64 21.28 0.04 12.55
C VAL A 64 22.02 -1.08 13.28
N GLY A 65 23.33 -0.91 13.42
CA GLY A 65 24.19 -1.84 14.17
C GLY A 65 24.22 -1.48 15.65
N PHE A 66 24.03 -2.50 16.48
CA PHE A 66 24.19 -2.44 17.93
C PHE A 66 25.44 -3.26 18.32
N PRO A 67 26.23 -2.82 19.32
CA PRO A 67 27.45 -3.51 19.72
C PRO A 67 27.22 -4.78 20.57
N ASP A 68 25.97 -5.27 20.69
CA ASP A 68 25.63 -6.39 21.58
C ASP A 68 26.37 -7.70 21.24
N ASP A 69 26.60 -7.95 19.95
CA ASP A 69 27.20 -9.19 19.44
C ASP A 69 28.47 -8.93 18.62
N ASP A 70 29.09 -7.75 18.76
CA ASP A 70 30.34 -7.42 18.08
C ASP A 70 31.53 -7.96 18.91
N PRO A 71 32.22 -9.02 18.47
CA PRO A 71 33.31 -9.65 19.22
C PRO A 71 34.53 -8.72 19.38
N ASP A 72 34.62 -7.69 18.54
CA ASP A 72 35.70 -6.69 18.55
C ASP A 72 35.30 -5.40 19.30
N SER A 73 34.18 -5.41 20.04
CA SER A 73 33.71 -4.26 20.81
C SER A 73 34.50 -4.08 22.12
N ASP A 74 34.98 -2.86 22.35
CA ASP A 74 35.62 -2.46 23.61
C ASP A 74 34.62 -2.26 24.78
N ILE A 75 33.31 -2.41 24.53
CA ILE A 75 32.25 -2.18 25.51
C ILE A 75 32.05 -3.45 26.37
N PRO A 76 32.09 -3.35 27.72
CA PRO A 76 31.85 -4.49 28.59
C PRO A 76 30.48 -5.14 28.33
N PRO A 77 30.37 -6.49 28.27
CA PRO A 77 29.10 -7.18 27.99
C PRO A 77 27.95 -6.87 28.98
N ASN A 78 28.28 -6.39 30.18
CA ASN A 78 27.33 -6.03 31.24
C ASN A 78 26.99 -4.54 31.27
N ASP A 79 27.44 -3.75 30.29
CA ASP A 79 27.17 -2.31 30.24
C ASP A 79 25.64 -2.06 30.12
N PRO A 80 25.06 -1.19 30.95
CA PRO A 80 23.61 -0.95 30.97
C PRO A 80 23.08 -0.25 29.71
N ASN A 81 23.95 0.36 28.89
CA ASN A 81 23.62 1.04 27.65
C ASN A 81 23.67 0.12 26.42
N LEU A 82 23.98 -1.17 26.60
CA LEU A 82 23.77 -2.20 25.59
C LEU A 82 22.28 -2.50 25.44
N LEU A 83 21.79 -2.65 24.20
CA LEU A 83 20.38 -2.90 23.94
C LEU A 83 19.93 -4.19 24.62
N ARG A 84 20.76 -5.25 24.60
CA ARG A 84 20.51 -6.53 25.27
C ARG A 84 20.21 -6.38 26.77
N ASN A 85 20.86 -5.43 27.44
CA ASN A 85 20.79 -5.25 28.90
C ASN A 85 19.67 -4.31 29.34
N ARG A 86 18.97 -3.67 28.39
CA ARG A 86 17.87 -2.75 28.69
C ARG A 86 16.59 -3.50 29.10
N PRO A 87 15.70 -2.84 29.87
CA PRO A 87 14.36 -3.34 30.13
C PRO A 87 13.60 -3.72 28.84
N ILE A 88 12.62 -4.62 28.97
CA ILE A 88 11.81 -5.10 27.82
C ILE A 88 11.13 -3.94 27.09
N LEU A 89 10.60 -2.96 27.83
CA LEU A 89 9.89 -1.82 27.23
C LEU A 89 10.84 -0.93 26.42
N ASP A 90 12.03 -0.62 26.95
CA ASP A 90 13.04 0.20 26.26
C ASP A 90 13.49 -0.48 24.96
N ARG A 91 13.74 -1.79 25.01
CA ARG A 91 14.04 -2.59 23.81
C ARG A 91 12.89 -2.58 22.82
N ALA A 92 11.66 -2.77 23.29
CA ALA A 92 10.47 -2.76 22.44
C ALA A 92 10.26 -1.39 21.78
N ILE A 93 10.56 -0.28 22.47
CA ILE A 93 10.53 1.07 21.90
C ILE A 93 11.54 1.19 20.76
N VAL A 94 12.79 0.77 20.96
CA VAL A 94 13.80 0.82 19.88
C VAL A 94 13.39 -0.03 18.69
N ILE A 95 12.96 -1.27 18.93
CA ILE A 95 12.62 -2.22 17.87
C ILE A 95 11.34 -1.80 17.12
N SER A 96 10.35 -1.19 17.79
CA SER A 96 9.15 -0.72 17.09
C SER A 96 9.32 0.66 16.43
N ALA A 97 10.38 1.41 16.76
CA ALA A 97 10.55 2.78 16.31
C ALA A 97 10.68 2.91 14.79
N GLY A 98 11.32 1.96 14.09
CA GLY A 98 11.38 1.98 12.63
C GLY A 98 10.01 1.82 11.97
N VAL A 99 9.18 0.92 12.50
CA VAL A 99 7.78 0.73 12.04
C VAL A 99 6.99 2.01 12.27
N ILE A 100 7.09 2.59 13.47
CA ILE A 100 6.39 3.83 13.83
C ILE A 100 6.86 4.99 12.94
N ALA A 101 8.15 5.12 12.68
CA ALA A 101 8.71 6.16 11.81
C ALA A 101 8.12 6.09 10.40
N ASN A 102 7.97 4.89 9.83
CA ASN A 102 7.34 4.72 8.52
C ASN A 102 5.85 5.08 8.52
N LEU A 103 5.10 4.74 9.56
CA LEU A 103 3.69 5.13 9.67
C LEU A 103 3.53 6.65 9.79
N VAL A 104 4.36 7.29 10.63
CA VAL A 104 4.39 8.74 10.79
C VAL A 104 4.78 9.43 9.48
N PHE A 105 5.81 8.92 8.80
CA PHE A 105 6.26 9.47 7.53
C PHE A 105 5.19 9.33 6.43
N ALA A 106 4.51 8.19 6.36
CA ALA A 106 3.39 8.00 5.43
C ALA A 106 2.28 9.03 5.65
N TYR A 107 1.92 9.30 6.91
CA TYR A 107 0.94 10.33 7.24
C TYR A 107 1.38 11.71 6.73
N PHE A 108 2.62 12.12 7.01
CA PHE A 108 3.13 13.41 6.55
C PHE A 108 3.30 13.52 5.04
N LEU A 109 3.62 12.42 4.33
CA LEU A 109 3.60 12.37 2.87
C LEU A 109 2.21 12.69 2.31
N LEU A 110 1.16 12.13 2.91
CA LEU A 110 -0.22 12.37 2.47
C LEU A 110 -0.70 13.78 2.83
N VAL A 111 -0.34 14.30 4.00
CA VAL A 111 -0.58 15.70 4.37
C VAL A 111 0.11 16.64 3.37
N ALA A 112 1.37 16.37 3.03
CA ALA A 112 2.11 17.14 2.03
C ALA A 112 1.46 17.04 0.63
N GLN A 113 0.99 15.86 0.23
CA GLN A 113 0.24 15.66 -1.01
C GLN A 113 -1.00 16.53 -1.05
N VAL A 114 -1.83 16.50 0.00
CA VAL A 114 -3.07 17.28 0.09
C VAL A 114 -2.78 18.79 0.01
N GLY A 115 -1.70 19.25 0.65
CA GLY A 115 -1.30 20.66 0.68
C GLY A 115 -0.73 21.17 -0.65
N THR A 116 0.01 20.33 -1.38
CA THR A 116 0.75 20.75 -2.59
C THR A 116 0.04 20.37 -3.89
N VAL A 117 -0.28 19.09 -4.04
CA VAL A 117 -0.92 18.51 -5.23
C VAL A 117 -2.44 18.62 -5.13
N GLY A 118 -2.98 18.44 -3.92
CA GLY A 118 -4.39 18.24 -3.66
C GLY A 118 -4.78 16.76 -3.67
N ILE A 119 -6.01 16.49 -3.27
CA ILE A 119 -6.63 15.17 -3.36
C ILE A 119 -7.45 15.05 -4.64
N THR A 120 -7.44 13.85 -5.20
CA THR A 120 -8.37 13.48 -6.26
C THR A 120 -9.75 13.31 -5.62
N ASP A 121 -10.64 14.24 -5.92
CA ASP A 121 -12.04 14.20 -5.51
C ASP A 121 -12.93 13.99 -6.74
N PHE A 122 -14.12 13.46 -6.53
CA PHE A 122 -15.09 13.28 -7.60
C PHE A 122 -16.22 14.28 -7.40
N ASN A 123 -16.32 15.26 -8.30
CA ASN A 123 -17.43 16.20 -8.29
C ASN A 123 -18.66 15.53 -8.89
N PHE A 124 -19.42 14.83 -8.04
CA PHE A 124 -20.64 14.15 -8.44
C PHE A 124 -21.64 15.15 -9.02
N GLN A 125 -22.22 14.78 -10.15
CA GLN A 125 -23.37 15.44 -10.74
C GLN A 125 -24.59 14.50 -10.57
N PRO A 126 -25.82 15.05 -10.59
CA PRO A 126 -27.02 14.21 -10.48
C PRO A 126 -27.05 13.10 -11.52
N GLY A 127 -27.50 11.92 -11.10
CA GLY A 127 -27.67 10.77 -11.97
C GLY A 127 -26.48 9.82 -12.08
N VAL A 128 -26.66 8.78 -12.88
CA VAL A 128 -25.70 7.69 -13.11
C VAL A 128 -25.44 7.56 -14.60
N ARG A 129 -24.16 7.57 -14.99
CA ARG A 129 -23.76 7.48 -16.39
C ARG A 129 -23.74 6.04 -16.86
N VAL A 130 -24.19 5.81 -18.10
CA VAL A 130 -24.09 4.53 -18.82
C VAL A 130 -22.94 4.64 -19.82
N PRO A 131 -21.69 4.29 -19.46
CA PRO A 131 -20.57 4.36 -20.40
C PRO A 131 -20.68 3.36 -21.55
N GLU A 132 -21.22 2.17 -21.29
CA GLU A 132 -21.29 1.08 -22.25
C GLU A 132 -22.52 0.19 -22.01
N ILE A 133 -23.06 -0.38 -23.09
CA ILE A 133 -24.09 -1.41 -23.05
C ILE A 133 -23.40 -2.78 -23.08
N ALA A 134 -23.59 -3.57 -22.03
CA ALA A 134 -23.06 -4.92 -21.94
C ALA A 134 -23.97 -5.90 -22.70
N LEU A 135 -23.88 -5.90 -24.03
CA LEU A 135 -24.72 -6.73 -24.91
C LEU A 135 -24.63 -8.23 -24.62
N LYS A 136 -23.49 -8.68 -24.09
CA LYS A 136 -23.30 -10.08 -23.65
C LYS A 136 -24.09 -10.44 -22.39
N SER A 137 -24.50 -9.44 -21.60
CA SER A 137 -25.14 -9.63 -20.30
C SER A 137 -26.66 -9.53 -20.34
N SER A 138 -27.21 -8.68 -21.22
CA SER A 138 -28.65 -8.63 -21.57
C SER A 138 -28.87 -7.64 -22.71
N SER A 139 -29.91 -7.85 -23.52
CA SER A 139 -30.33 -6.90 -24.56
C SER A 139 -31.40 -5.91 -24.10
N VAL A 140 -31.89 -6.03 -22.86
CA VAL A 140 -33.01 -5.25 -22.31
C VAL A 140 -32.79 -3.74 -22.42
N ALA A 141 -31.61 -3.24 -22.05
CA ALA A 141 -31.33 -1.80 -22.13
C ALA A 141 -31.35 -1.29 -23.57
N GLN A 142 -30.85 -2.07 -24.52
CA GLN A 142 -30.89 -1.72 -25.95
C GLN A 142 -32.34 -1.71 -26.47
N GLN A 143 -33.15 -2.71 -26.12
CA GLN A 143 -34.56 -2.78 -26.49
C GLN A 143 -35.37 -1.63 -25.90
N ALA A 144 -35.07 -1.23 -24.67
CA ALA A 144 -35.67 -0.06 -24.03
C ALA A 144 -35.17 1.28 -24.60
N GLY A 145 -34.20 1.25 -25.52
CA GLY A 145 -33.69 2.42 -26.21
C GLY A 145 -32.63 3.20 -25.43
N ILE A 146 -32.04 2.62 -24.37
CA ILE A 146 -30.87 3.16 -23.66
C ILE A 146 -29.65 3.09 -24.59
N LYS A 147 -28.80 4.13 -24.56
CA LYS A 147 -27.58 4.25 -25.34
C LYS A 147 -26.38 4.53 -24.45
N ALA A 148 -25.20 4.14 -24.91
CA ALA A 148 -23.94 4.58 -24.31
C ALA A 148 -23.87 6.12 -24.32
N GLY A 149 -23.48 6.69 -23.19
CA GLY A 149 -23.45 8.13 -22.95
C GLY A 149 -24.67 8.68 -22.20
N ASP A 150 -25.76 7.92 -22.08
CA ASP A 150 -26.93 8.37 -21.33
C ASP A 150 -26.64 8.55 -19.83
N ILE A 151 -27.33 9.50 -19.19
CA ILE A 151 -27.29 9.71 -17.75
C ILE A 151 -28.67 9.41 -17.17
N VAL A 152 -28.79 8.39 -16.33
CA VAL A 152 -30.04 8.08 -15.62
C VAL A 152 -30.21 9.06 -14.47
N LEU A 153 -31.21 9.93 -14.53
CA LEU A 153 -31.50 10.96 -13.53
C LEU A 153 -32.48 10.49 -12.45
N ALA A 154 -33.40 9.57 -12.78
CA ALA A 154 -34.39 9.06 -11.82
C ALA A 154 -34.86 7.64 -12.19
N VAL A 155 -35.31 6.90 -11.17
CA VAL A 155 -35.98 5.60 -11.30
C VAL A 155 -37.31 5.64 -10.55
N ASP A 156 -38.41 5.32 -11.23
CA ASP A 156 -39.79 5.37 -10.71
C ASP A 156 -40.17 6.71 -10.04
N GLY A 157 -39.61 7.80 -10.52
CA GLY A 157 -39.83 9.15 -9.98
C GLY A 157 -38.90 9.53 -8.82
N GLU A 158 -38.10 8.60 -8.29
CA GLU A 158 -37.06 8.90 -7.30
C GLU A 158 -35.80 9.41 -7.98
N THR A 159 -35.41 10.65 -7.67
CA THR A 159 -34.23 11.29 -8.26
C THR A 159 -32.93 10.72 -7.71
N LEU A 160 -32.00 10.43 -8.60
CA LEU A 160 -30.65 10.01 -8.28
C LEU A 160 -29.79 11.24 -7.99
N GLY A 161 -29.43 11.43 -6.72
CA GLY A 161 -28.68 12.59 -6.25
C GLY A 161 -27.23 12.64 -6.76
N ALA A 162 -26.59 13.79 -6.54
CA ALA A 162 -25.18 14.01 -6.82
C ALA A 162 -24.28 13.38 -5.73
N ASN A 163 -24.31 12.06 -5.62
CA ASN A 163 -23.57 11.33 -4.59
C ASN A 163 -23.17 9.91 -5.03
N ARG A 164 -22.36 9.24 -4.21
CA ARG A 164 -21.83 7.90 -4.52
C ARG A 164 -22.92 6.82 -4.38
N GLU A 165 -23.96 7.10 -3.61
CA GLU A 165 -25.08 6.20 -3.33
C GLU A 165 -25.99 6.02 -4.54
N ALA A 166 -26.06 7.01 -5.44
CA ALA A 166 -26.89 6.98 -6.65
C ALA A 166 -26.71 5.69 -7.48
N ILE A 167 -25.47 5.22 -7.65
CA ILE A 167 -25.17 3.97 -8.38
C ILE A 167 -25.77 2.77 -7.64
N LYS A 168 -25.59 2.71 -6.31
CA LYS A 168 -26.12 1.62 -5.49
C LYS A 168 -27.65 1.61 -5.50
N SER A 169 -28.28 2.78 -5.42
CA SER A 169 -29.73 2.93 -5.47
C SER A 169 -30.29 2.48 -6.82
N LEU A 170 -29.71 2.93 -7.94
CA LEU A 170 -30.13 2.50 -9.28
C LEU A 170 -29.92 0.99 -9.47
N MET A 171 -28.74 0.49 -9.10
CA MET A 171 -28.44 -0.94 -9.20
C MET A 171 -29.41 -1.78 -8.37
N LYS A 172 -29.74 -1.35 -7.16
CA LYS A 172 -30.71 -2.03 -6.29
C LYS A 172 -32.12 -2.00 -6.89
N ALA A 173 -32.59 -0.85 -7.38
CA ALA A 173 -33.91 -0.74 -8.00
C ALA A 173 -34.08 -1.69 -9.20
N ILE A 174 -33.03 -1.82 -10.02
CA ILE A 174 -32.97 -2.78 -11.14
C ILE A 174 -32.98 -4.23 -10.63
N GLN A 175 -32.14 -4.56 -9.65
CA GLN A 175 -32.02 -5.92 -9.12
C GLN A 175 -33.29 -6.41 -8.41
N ASP A 176 -34.01 -5.52 -7.73
CA ASP A 176 -35.22 -5.82 -6.95
C ASP A 176 -36.50 -5.93 -7.83
N SER A 177 -36.39 -5.61 -9.12
CA SER A 177 -37.52 -5.55 -10.06
C SER A 177 -37.41 -6.51 -11.26
N PRO A 178 -37.09 -7.81 -11.06
CA PRO A 178 -37.05 -8.77 -12.15
C PRO A 178 -38.45 -8.92 -12.78
N ASN A 179 -38.50 -8.87 -14.11
CA ASN A 179 -39.72 -8.97 -14.92
C ASN A 179 -40.80 -7.91 -14.60
N LYS A 180 -40.46 -6.84 -13.87
CA LYS A 180 -41.36 -5.74 -13.54
C LYS A 180 -40.96 -4.47 -14.31
N PRO A 181 -41.91 -3.68 -14.81
CA PRO A 181 -41.59 -2.45 -15.49
C PRO A 181 -41.04 -1.40 -14.52
N LEU A 182 -39.90 -0.81 -14.88
CA LEU A 182 -39.28 0.34 -14.24
C LEU A 182 -39.33 1.54 -15.18
N GLN A 183 -39.68 2.70 -14.65
CA GLN A 183 -39.65 3.96 -15.38
C GLN A 183 -38.31 4.67 -15.10
N LEU A 184 -37.44 4.74 -16.11
CA LEU A 184 -36.19 5.49 -16.02
C LEU A 184 -36.35 6.87 -16.67
N THR A 185 -35.95 7.91 -15.96
CA THR A 185 -35.73 9.23 -16.57
C THR A 185 -34.26 9.35 -16.90
N ILE A 186 -33.92 9.45 -18.17
CA ILE A 186 -32.54 9.62 -18.65
C ILE A 186 -32.34 11.00 -19.26
N GLN A 187 -31.10 11.45 -19.31
CA GLN A 187 -30.65 12.61 -20.07
C GLN A 187 -29.79 12.16 -21.23
N ARG A 188 -30.18 12.56 -22.43
CA ARG A 188 -29.44 12.37 -23.70
C ARG A 188 -29.39 13.70 -24.45
N ASP A 189 -28.21 14.14 -24.83
CA ASP A 189 -28.01 15.42 -25.55
C ASP A 189 -28.72 16.61 -24.86
N GLN A 190 -28.61 16.68 -23.52
CA GLN A 190 -29.29 17.65 -22.64
C GLN A 190 -30.83 17.59 -22.58
N LYS A 191 -31.47 16.61 -23.24
CA LYS A 191 -32.91 16.39 -23.15
C LYS A 191 -33.24 15.28 -22.17
N ALA A 192 -34.23 15.51 -21.31
CA ALA A 192 -34.79 14.46 -20.47
C ALA A 192 -35.74 13.57 -21.30
N LEU A 193 -35.50 12.27 -21.29
CA LEU A 193 -36.33 11.25 -21.93
C LEU A 193 -36.81 10.27 -20.86
N SER A 194 -38.06 9.84 -20.97
CA SER A 194 -38.65 8.85 -20.09
C SER A 194 -38.72 7.51 -20.81
N LEU A 195 -37.98 6.51 -20.32
CA LEU A 195 -37.88 5.17 -20.90
C LEU A 195 -38.44 4.14 -19.94
N LYS A 196 -39.24 3.20 -20.48
CA LYS A 196 -39.73 2.06 -19.72
C LYS A 196 -38.82 0.87 -19.98
N VAL A 197 -38.25 0.32 -18.91
CA VAL A 197 -37.34 -0.82 -18.95
C VAL A 197 -37.96 -1.97 -18.17
N ILE A 198 -37.84 -3.20 -18.66
CA ILE A 198 -38.29 -4.39 -17.93
C ILE A 198 -37.05 -5.24 -17.69
N PRO A 199 -36.43 -5.20 -16.48
CA PRO A 199 -35.27 -6.01 -16.18
C PRO A 199 -35.55 -7.50 -16.37
N GLU A 200 -34.62 -8.19 -17.02
CA GLU A 200 -34.66 -9.64 -17.17
C GLU A 200 -34.16 -10.31 -15.90
N GLN A 201 -34.76 -11.44 -15.52
CA GLN A 201 -34.30 -12.19 -14.36
C GLN A 201 -33.01 -12.95 -14.71
N GLY A 202 -31.91 -12.61 -14.04
CA GLY A 202 -30.65 -13.34 -14.14
C GLY A 202 -30.69 -14.68 -13.39
N GLU A 203 -29.66 -15.51 -13.61
CA GLU A 203 -29.49 -16.81 -12.93
C GLU A 203 -29.46 -16.70 -11.39
N ASP A 204 -29.07 -15.54 -10.87
CA ASP A 204 -29.06 -15.18 -9.45
C ASP A 204 -30.43 -14.70 -8.93
N GLY A 205 -31.48 -14.78 -9.75
CA GLY A 205 -32.83 -14.33 -9.43
C GLY A 205 -33.03 -12.81 -9.44
N LYS A 206 -31.96 -12.04 -9.66
CA LYS A 206 -31.95 -10.57 -9.66
C LYS A 206 -32.24 -10.01 -11.05
N GLY A 207 -32.89 -8.84 -11.11
CA GLY A 207 -33.11 -8.12 -12.36
C GLY A 207 -31.81 -7.59 -12.98
N LYS A 208 -31.67 -7.73 -14.30
CA LYS A 208 -30.54 -7.23 -15.09
C LYS A 208 -31.05 -6.54 -16.35
N ILE A 209 -30.39 -5.43 -16.72
CA ILE A 209 -30.73 -4.68 -17.94
C ILE A 209 -29.57 -4.65 -18.96
N GLY A 210 -28.38 -5.13 -18.60
CA GLY A 210 -27.23 -5.21 -19.52
C GLY A 210 -26.52 -3.87 -19.76
N VAL A 211 -26.28 -3.08 -18.71
CA VAL A 211 -25.49 -1.84 -18.79
C VAL A 211 -24.36 -1.85 -17.77
N GLN A 212 -23.25 -1.20 -18.12
CA GLN A 212 -22.27 -0.77 -17.12
C GLN A 212 -22.75 0.55 -16.50
N LEU A 213 -22.53 0.72 -15.20
CA LEU A 213 -22.89 1.93 -14.48
C LEU A 213 -21.62 2.61 -13.97
N ALA A 214 -21.51 3.92 -14.20
CA ALA A 214 -20.43 4.76 -13.71
C ALA A 214 -20.99 6.00 -13.01
N PRO A 215 -20.27 6.57 -12.03
CA PRO A 215 -20.69 7.82 -11.40
C PRO A 215 -20.76 8.94 -12.45
N ASN A 216 -21.81 9.76 -12.39
CA ASN A 216 -21.90 10.97 -13.20
C ASN A 216 -21.13 12.10 -12.52
N GLY A 217 -20.21 12.74 -13.23
CA GLY A 217 -19.38 13.81 -12.69
C GLY A 217 -17.96 13.82 -13.26
N GLU A 218 -17.14 14.69 -12.70
CA GLU A 218 -15.76 14.90 -13.14
C GLU A 218 -14.80 14.67 -11.98
N VAL A 219 -13.65 14.07 -12.30
CA VAL A 219 -12.53 13.98 -11.38
C VAL A 219 -11.90 15.35 -11.26
N VAL A 220 -11.98 15.95 -10.07
CA VAL A 220 -11.43 17.27 -9.78
C VAL A 220 -10.32 17.15 -8.73
N ARG A 221 -9.26 17.93 -8.87
CA ARG A 221 -8.26 18.06 -7.82
C ARG A 221 -8.69 19.17 -6.86
N LYS A 222 -9.00 18.79 -5.62
CA LYS A 222 -9.25 19.76 -4.54
C LYS A 222 -7.99 19.89 -3.70
N ARG A 223 -7.43 21.10 -3.69
CA ARG A 223 -6.40 21.48 -2.73
C ARG A 223 -7.06 21.86 -1.42
N ALA A 224 -6.41 21.55 -0.30
CA ALA A 224 -6.89 21.99 1.00
C ALA A 224 -6.92 23.52 1.05
N LYS A 225 -8.01 24.09 1.57
CA LYS A 225 -8.16 25.54 1.70
C LYS A 225 -7.36 26.06 2.90
N ASN A 226 -7.33 25.27 3.97
CA ASN A 226 -6.72 25.63 5.25
C ASN A 226 -5.88 24.47 5.82
N LEU A 227 -5.02 24.76 6.79
CA LEU A 227 -4.20 23.74 7.47
C LEU A 227 -5.04 22.60 8.08
N TRP A 228 -6.17 22.93 8.71
CA TRP A 228 -7.05 21.92 9.31
C TRP A 228 -7.52 20.90 8.27
N GLU A 229 -7.98 21.37 7.10
CA GLU A 229 -8.44 20.52 6.00
C GLU A 229 -7.29 19.67 5.43
N MET A 230 -6.07 20.21 5.41
CA MET A 230 -4.87 19.49 4.98
C MET A 230 -4.57 18.30 5.88
N PHE A 231 -4.55 18.50 7.21
CA PHE A 231 -4.30 17.44 8.17
C PHE A 231 -5.48 16.45 8.27
N SER A 232 -6.72 16.92 8.20
CA SER A 232 -7.91 16.06 8.29
C SER A 232 -8.06 15.18 7.06
N ASN A 233 -7.91 15.75 5.86
CA ASN A 233 -7.99 14.97 4.61
C ASN A 233 -6.79 14.04 4.48
N GLY A 234 -5.59 14.48 4.88
CA GLY A 234 -4.41 13.61 5.00
C GLY A 234 -4.64 12.42 5.93
N ALA A 235 -5.33 12.63 7.08
CA ALA A 235 -5.69 11.56 8.01
C ALA A 235 -6.71 10.59 7.43
N GLN A 236 -7.73 11.09 6.73
CA GLN A 236 -8.73 10.25 6.05
C GLN A 236 -8.09 9.38 4.97
N GLU A 237 -7.20 9.97 4.16
CA GLU A 237 -6.44 9.27 3.15
C GLU A 237 -5.52 8.22 3.75
N TYR A 238 -4.81 8.58 4.82
CA TYR A 238 -3.94 7.67 5.57
C TYR A 238 -4.74 6.46 6.10
N GLN A 239 -5.88 6.72 6.76
CA GLN A 239 -6.75 5.68 7.29
C GLN A 239 -7.29 4.79 6.16
N ARG A 240 -7.70 5.37 5.03
CA ARG A 240 -8.18 4.61 3.87
C ARG A 240 -7.11 3.66 3.35
N ILE A 241 -5.91 4.17 3.09
CA ILE A 241 -4.79 3.36 2.58
C ILE A 241 -4.41 2.28 3.60
N ALA A 242 -4.29 2.63 4.89
CA ALA A 242 -3.97 1.67 5.94
C ALA A 242 -5.00 0.53 6.04
N ILE A 243 -6.29 0.83 5.97
CA ILE A 243 -7.36 -0.19 5.99
C ILE A 243 -7.29 -1.06 4.74
N LEU A 244 -7.15 -0.48 3.55
CA LEU A 244 -7.05 -1.24 2.30
C LEU A 244 -5.83 -2.15 2.29
N THR A 245 -4.68 -1.65 2.77
CA THR A 245 -3.47 -2.45 2.91
C THR A 245 -3.72 -3.62 3.88
N ALA A 246 -4.25 -3.35 5.08
CA ALA A 246 -4.53 -4.40 6.06
C ALA A 246 -5.52 -5.46 5.52
N GLN A 247 -6.54 -5.04 4.77
CA GLN A 247 -7.47 -5.94 4.09
C GLN A 247 -6.78 -6.78 3.01
N GLY A 248 -5.89 -6.18 2.21
CA GLY A 248 -5.08 -6.89 1.21
C GLY A 248 -4.19 -7.97 1.83
N PHE A 249 -3.52 -7.66 2.96
CA PHE A 249 -2.77 -8.68 3.72
C PHE A 249 -3.69 -9.76 4.29
N GLY A 250 -4.88 -9.39 4.80
CA GLY A 250 -5.88 -10.35 5.27
C GLY A 250 -6.31 -11.32 4.16
N GLN A 251 -6.55 -10.81 2.95
CA GLN A 251 -6.88 -11.61 1.77
C GLN A 251 -5.72 -12.49 1.31
N LEU A 252 -4.48 -12.01 1.39
CA LEU A 252 -3.30 -12.83 1.11
C LEU A 252 -3.25 -14.06 2.01
N ILE A 253 -3.61 -13.92 3.28
CA ILE A 253 -3.62 -15.02 4.25
C ILE A 253 -4.83 -15.94 4.04
N SER A 254 -6.03 -15.39 3.81
CA SER A 254 -7.25 -16.19 3.67
C SER A 254 -7.38 -16.89 2.32
N ASN A 255 -6.96 -16.22 1.24
CA ASN A 255 -7.12 -16.63 -0.17
C ASN A 255 -5.76 -16.61 -0.89
N PHE A 256 -4.75 -17.25 -0.30
CA PHE A 256 -3.37 -17.22 -0.81
C PHE A 256 -3.26 -17.65 -2.28
N SER A 257 -3.96 -18.71 -2.69
CA SER A 257 -3.89 -19.24 -4.06
C SER A 257 -4.34 -18.24 -5.13
N GLU A 258 -5.26 -17.33 -4.81
CA GLU A 258 -5.76 -16.32 -5.74
C GLU A 258 -4.95 -15.02 -5.67
N THR A 259 -4.32 -14.74 -4.52
CA THR A 259 -3.69 -13.45 -4.25
C THR A 259 -2.16 -13.48 -4.41
N ALA A 260 -1.53 -14.65 -4.31
CA ALA A 260 -0.07 -14.78 -4.41
C ALA A 260 0.51 -14.28 -5.74
N GLU A 261 -0.24 -14.44 -6.84
CA GLU A 261 0.14 -13.91 -8.15
C GLU A 261 0.14 -12.37 -8.20
N GLN A 262 -0.63 -11.72 -7.32
CA GLN A 262 -0.78 -10.27 -7.26
C GLN A 262 0.29 -9.60 -6.37
N VAL A 263 1.05 -10.38 -5.60
CA VAL A 263 2.14 -9.85 -4.77
C VAL A 263 3.23 -9.30 -5.69
N SER A 264 3.54 -8.01 -5.59
CA SER A 264 4.63 -7.39 -6.37
C SER A 264 5.98 -7.57 -5.69
N GLY A 265 7.01 -7.97 -6.44
CA GLY A 265 8.38 -8.00 -5.93
C GLY A 265 9.09 -6.64 -6.07
N PRO A 266 10.37 -6.56 -5.66
CA PRO A 266 11.14 -5.31 -5.68
C PRO A 266 11.26 -4.68 -7.08
N VAL A 267 11.36 -5.49 -8.12
CA VAL A 267 11.48 -5.01 -9.51
C VAL A 267 10.15 -4.43 -9.99
N ALA A 268 9.03 -5.12 -9.73
CA ALA A 268 7.70 -4.61 -10.05
C ALA A 268 7.41 -3.29 -9.31
N ILE A 269 7.78 -3.17 -8.04
CA ILE A 269 7.62 -1.93 -7.27
C ILE A 269 8.38 -0.76 -7.91
N VAL A 270 9.63 -0.97 -8.33
CA VAL A 270 10.42 0.06 -9.02
C VAL A 270 9.81 0.41 -10.37
N ALA A 271 9.30 -0.58 -11.11
CA ALA A 271 8.64 -0.36 -12.40
C ALA A 271 7.36 0.49 -12.25
N ILE A 272 6.50 0.14 -11.28
CA ILE A 272 5.28 0.89 -10.95
C ILE A 272 5.63 2.32 -10.52
N GLY A 273 6.60 2.48 -9.61
CA GLY A 273 7.05 3.80 -9.17
C GLY A 273 7.63 4.64 -10.31
N ALA A 274 8.34 4.01 -11.25
CA ALA A 274 8.88 4.68 -12.43
C ALA A 274 7.77 5.11 -13.40
N ASP A 275 6.71 4.31 -13.55
CA ASP A 275 5.56 4.67 -14.37
C ASP A 275 4.78 5.85 -13.77
N ILE A 276 4.58 5.84 -12.45
CA ILE A 276 3.98 6.96 -11.70
C ILE A 276 4.84 8.23 -11.84
N ALA A 277 6.17 8.12 -11.70
CA ALA A 277 7.08 9.25 -11.88
C ALA A 277 7.03 9.86 -13.30
N ARG A 278 6.65 9.08 -14.31
CA ARG A 278 6.48 9.58 -15.70
C ARG A 278 5.12 10.22 -15.93
N SER A 279 4.07 9.59 -15.42
CA SER A 279 2.68 9.98 -15.69
C SER A 279 2.23 11.14 -14.81
N ASP A 280 2.52 11.10 -13.51
CA ASP A 280 2.09 12.11 -12.55
C ASP A 280 2.98 12.11 -11.29
N ALA A 281 3.93 13.03 -11.25
CA ALA A 281 4.82 13.18 -10.09
C ALA A 281 4.07 13.49 -8.79
N GLY A 282 2.84 14.03 -8.84
CA GLY A 282 2.01 14.25 -7.66
C GLY A 282 1.53 12.95 -7.00
N ASN A 283 1.37 11.88 -7.78
CA ASN A 283 1.00 10.56 -7.28
C ASN A 283 2.19 9.82 -6.63
N LEU A 284 3.43 10.34 -6.75
CA LEU A 284 4.57 9.76 -6.05
C LEU A 284 4.45 9.86 -4.54
N PHE A 285 3.78 10.89 -4.00
CA PHE A 285 3.49 10.96 -2.57
C PHE A 285 2.59 9.81 -2.12
N GLN A 286 1.54 9.52 -2.89
CA GLN A 286 0.62 8.43 -2.58
C GLN A 286 1.30 7.08 -2.71
N PHE A 287 2.13 6.89 -3.74
CA PHE A 287 2.95 5.70 -3.92
C PHE A 287 3.92 5.52 -2.73
N ALA A 288 4.66 6.56 -2.37
CA ALA A 288 5.60 6.53 -1.24
C ALA A 288 4.87 6.22 0.08
N ALA A 289 3.71 6.82 0.33
CA ALA A 289 2.91 6.57 1.52
C ALA A 289 2.38 5.13 1.55
N LEU A 290 1.91 4.59 0.43
CA LEU A 290 1.47 3.20 0.30
C LEU A 290 2.62 2.23 0.60
N ILE A 291 3.80 2.44 0.01
CA ILE A 291 4.97 1.58 0.28
C ILE A 291 5.41 1.72 1.74
N SER A 292 5.41 2.93 2.30
CA SER A 292 5.75 3.17 3.70
C SER A 292 4.83 2.42 4.67
N ILE A 293 3.51 2.45 4.43
CA ILE A 293 2.52 1.70 5.21
C ILE A 293 2.72 0.19 5.02
N ASN A 294 2.95 -0.27 3.80
CA ASN A 294 3.20 -1.70 3.52
C ASN A 294 4.45 -2.19 4.25
N LEU A 295 5.55 -1.43 4.23
CA LEU A 295 6.79 -1.76 4.95
C LEU A 295 6.54 -1.82 6.46
N ALA A 296 5.80 -0.86 7.02
CA ALA A 296 5.44 -0.88 8.43
C ALA A 296 4.59 -2.12 8.80
N ILE A 297 3.60 -2.46 7.98
CA ILE A 297 2.74 -3.63 8.22
C ILE A 297 3.53 -4.93 8.07
N ILE A 298 4.41 -5.07 7.08
CA ILE A 298 5.24 -6.26 6.94
C ILE A 298 6.20 -6.37 8.13
N ASN A 299 6.88 -5.28 8.50
CA ASN A 299 7.87 -5.29 9.58
C ASN A 299 7.27 -5.52 10.96
N ILE A 300 5.97 -5.26 11.19
CA ILE A 300 5.32 -5.59 12.47
C ILE A 300 4.88 -7.05 12.59
N LEU A 301 4.81 -7.80 11.47
CA LEU A 301 4.45 -9.21 11.51
C LEU A 301 5.49 -10.01 12.31
N PRO A 302 5.06 -11.04 13.07
CA PRO A 302 5.95 -11.89 13.86
C PRO A 302 6.73 -12.88 12.98
N LEU A 303 7.40 -12.37 11.95
CA LEU A 303 8.24 -13.13 11.03
C LEU A 303 9.70 -12.95 11.41
N PRO A 304 10.51 -14.02 11.38
CA PRO A 304 11.93 -13.88 11.66
C PRO A 304 12.64 -13.04 10.58
N ALA A 305 13.73 -12.39 10.98
CA ALA A 305 14.46 -11.36 10.22
C ALA A 305 13.76 -10.00 10.04
N LEU A 306 12.54 -9.83 10.56
CA LEU A 306 11.85 -8.53 10.67
C LEU A 306 11.77 -8.06 12.14
N ASP A 307 11.44 -6.79 12.34
CA ASP A 307 11.30 -6.18 13.68
C ASP A 307 10.27 -6.91 14.54
N GLY A 308 9.13 -7.27 13.95
CA GLY A 308 8.03 -7.97 14.61
C GLY A 308 8.42 -9.36 15.10
N GLY A 309 9.39 -10.02 14.46
CA GLY A 309 10.00 -11.24 14.97
C GLY A 309 10.76 -11.00 16.28
N GLN A 310 11.52 -9.91 16.38
CA GLN A 310 12.20 -9.54 17.62
C GLN A 310 11.22 -9.10 18.71
N LEU A 311 10.17 -8.35 18.34
CA LEU A 311 9.08 -7.99 19.25
C LEU A 311 8.36 -9.24 19.78
N ALA A 312 8.16 -10.26 18.93
CA ALA A 312 7.58 -11.53 19.36
C ALA A 312 8.47 -12.24 20.39
N PHE A 313 9.79 -12.23 20.21
CA PHE A 313 10.70 -12.77 21.23
C PHE A 313 10.65 -12.00 22.54
N LEU A 314 10.59 -10.67 22.50
CA LEU A 314 10.42 -9.85 23.71
C LEU A 314 9.07 -10.10 24.40
N ALA A 315 8.00 -10.29 23.63
CA ALA A 315 6.70 -10.65 24.19
C ALA A 315 6.76 -12.00 24.91
N ILE A 316 7.42 -12.99 24.31
CA ILE A 316 7.63 -14.31 24.92
C ILE A 316 8.51 -14.19 26.18
N GLU A 317 9.56 -13.37 26.15
CA GLU A 317 10.41 -13.08 27.32
C GLU A 317 9.60 -12.46 28.46
N GLY A 318 8.74 -11.48 28.16
CA GLY A 318 7.86 -10.84 29.15
C GLY A 318 6.88 -11.82 29.81
N ILE A 319 6.37 -12.79 29.04
CA ILE A 319 5.48 -13.84 29.58
C ILE A 319 6.27 -14.88 30.41
N ARG A 320 7.48 -15.25 29.96
CA ARG A 320 8.29 -16.31 30.59
C ARG A 320 9.13 -15.81 31.77
N GLY A 321 9.33 -14.51 31.89
CA GLY A 321 10.24 -13.88 32.86
C GLY A 321 11.73 -14.16 32.62
N LYS A 322 12.08 -14.82 31.51
CA LYS A 322 13.46 -15.13 31.13
C LYS A 322 13.66 -15.06 29.61
N PRO A 323 14.81 -14.56 29.14
CA PRO A 323 15.09 -14.46 27.71
C PRO A 323 15.15 -15.85 27.06
N ILE A 324 14.83 -15.90 25.78
CA ILE A 324 15.07 -17.08 24.95
C ILE A 324 16.59 -17.22 24.76
N PRO A 325 17.15 -18.44 24.78
CA PRO A 325 18.57 -18.64 24.49
C PRO A 325 18.98 -17.98 23.17
N THR A 326 20.08 -17.22 23.19
CA THR A 326 20.57 -16.47 22.03
C THR A 326 20.78 -17.33 20.80
N GLU A 327 21.26 -18.56 20.97
CA GLU A 327 21.42 -19.54 19.88
C GLU A 327 20.10 -19.85 19.18
N VAL A 328 19.01 -20.03 19.95
CA VAL A 328 17.68 -20.32 19.39
C VAL A 328 17.15 -19.10 18.64
N GLN A 329 17.30 -17.90 19.22
CA GLN A 329 16.90 -16.66 18.58
C GLN A 329 17.67 -16.43 17.27
N GLN A 330 18.99 -16.58 17.28
CA GLN A 330 19.85 -16.43 16.11
C GLN A 330 19.50 -17.45 15.02
N ASN A 331 19.29 -18.73 15.38
CA ASN A 331 18.91 -19.76 14.41
C ASN A 331 17.57 -19.46 13.73
N ILE A 332 16.55 -19.03 14.50
CA ILE A 332 15.25 -18.66 13.97
C ILE A 332 15.37 -17.43 13.05
N MET A 333 16.10 -16.40 13.49
CA MET A 333 16.31 -15.17 12.70
C MET A 333 17.08 -15.44 11.40
N GLN A 334 18.15 -16.23 11.45
CA GLN A 334 18.93 -16.62 10.27
C GLN A 334 18.11 -17.44 9.29
N THR A 335 17.32 -18.40 9.79
CA THR A 335 16.42 -19.20 8.95
C THR A 335 15.40 -18.31 8.23
N GLY A 336 14.79 -17.37 8.95
CA GLY A 336 13.88 -16.40 8.32
C GLY A 336 14.58 -15.50 7.32
N LEU A 337 15.80 -15.04 7.60
CA LEU A 337 16.58 -14.23 6.66
C LEU A 337 16.84 -14.99 5.35
N VAL A 338 17.26 -16.26 5.43
CA VAL A 338 17.48 -17.11 4.25
C VAL A 338 16.18 -17.31 3.47
N LEU A 339 15.07 -17.54 4.15
CA LEU A 339 13.75 -17.68 3.52
C LEU A 339 13.30 -16.39 2.83
N LEU A 340 13.45 -15.23 3.49
CA LEU A 340 13.09 -13.93 2.92
C LEU A 340 13.97 -13.56 1.73
N LEU A 341 15.28 -13.80 1.82
CA LEU A 341 16.19 -13.59 0.69
C LEU A 341 15.87 -14.54 -0.47
N GLY A 342 15.59 -15.81 -0.19
CA GLY A 342 15.16 -16.79 -1.19
C GLY A 342 13.87 -16.38 -1.89
N LEU A 343 12.86 -15.94 -1.11
CA LEU A 343 11.62 -15.40 -1.65
C LEU A 343 11.87 -14.13 -2.47
N GLY A 344 12.72 -13.22 -1.98
CA GLY A 344 13.10 -11.99 -2.69
C GLY A 344 13.74 -12.29 -4.05
N ILE A 345 14.68 -13.23 -4.11
CA ILE A 345 15.31 -13.68 -5.36
C ILE A 345 14.26 -14.30 -6.29
N PHE A 346 13.38 -15.17 -5.78
CA PHE A 346 12.30 -15.76 -6.55
C PHE A 346 11.38 -14.69 -7.17
N LEU A 347 10.95 -13.70 -6.37
CA LEU A 347 10.12 -12.60 -6.85
C LEU A 347 10.84 -11.73 -7.88
N ILE A 348 12.13 -11.45 -7.69
CA ILE A 348 12.95 -10.73 -8.67
C ILE A 348 12.99 -11.49 -10.01
N LEU A 349 13.23 -12.80 -9.98
CA LEU A 349 13.27 -13.63 -11.18
C LEU A 349 11.91 -13.66 -11.89
N ARG A 350 10.83 -13.88 -11.14
CA ARG A 350 9.45 -13.89 -11.65
C ARG A 350 9.07 -12.54 -12.26
N ASP A 351 9.32 -11.45 -11.55
CA ASP A 351 9.01 -10.10 -12.02
C ASP A 351 9.82 -9.74 -13.27
N THR A 352 11.10 -10.11 -13.31
CA THR A 352 11.95 -9.88 -14.48
C THR A 352 11.45 -10.68 -15.70
N ALA A 353 11.07 -11.95 -15.50
CA ALA A 353 10.49 -12.77 -16.57
C ALA A 353 9.19 -12.18 -17.13
N ASN A 354 8.35 -11.59 -16.27
CA ASN A 354 7.10 -10.93 -16.68
C ASN A 354 7.33 -9.59 -17.40
N LEU A 355 8.48 -8.93 -17.18
CA LEU A 355 8.83 -7.65 -17.80
C LEU A 355 9.55 -7.79 -19.15
N VAL A 356 10.19 -8.94 -19.42
CA VAL A 356 10.88 -9.20 -20.68
C VAL A 356 9.87 -9.73 -21.71
N PRO A 357 9.73 -9.10 -22.90
CA PRO A 357 8.85 -9.63 -23.95
C PRO A 357 9.28 -11.05 -24.33
N SER A 358 8.32 -11.97 -24.45
CA SER A 358 8.52 -13.41 -24.74
C SER A 358 9.44 -13.70 -25.93
N SER A 359 9.55 -12.76 -26.89
CA SER A 359 10.44 -12.84 -28.06
C SER A 359 11.94 -12.92 -27.75
N TRP A 360 12.40 -12.48 -26.57
CA TRP A 360 13.84 -12.53 -26.22
C TRP A 360 14.25 -13.86 -25.59
N VAL A 361 13.32 -14.52 -24.88
CA VAL A 361 13.55 -15.81 -24.24
C VAL A 361 13.54 -16.94 -25.28
N GLU A 362 12.69 -16.85 -26.30
CA GLU A 362 12.67 -17.81 -27.41
C GLU A 362 13.97 -17.81 -28.23
N ASN A 363 14.65 -16.66 -28.36
CA ASN A 363 15.92 -16.53 -29.08
C ASN A 363 17.15 -16.97 -28.28
N LEU A 364 17.02 -17.23 -26.98
CA LEU A 364 18.15 -17.67 -26.13
C LEU A 364 18.27 -19.20 -26.06
N PHE A 365 17.22 -19.92 -26.49
CA PHE A 365 17.12 -21.37 -26.50
C PHE A 365 16.96 -21.96 -27.92
N GLN A 366 17.14 -21.14 -28.96
CA GLN A 366 17.46 -21.56 -30.33
C GLN A 366 18.95 -21.31 -30.58
#